data_AF-A0A3R7GGC1-F1
#
_entry.id   AF-A0A3R7GGC1-F1
#
_cell.length_a   1.000
_cell.length_b   1.000
_cell.length_c   1.000
_cell.angle_alpha   90.00
_cell.angle_beta   90.00
_cell.angle_gamma   90.00
#
_symmetry.space_group_name_H-M   'P 1'
#
loop_
_entity.id
_entity.type
_entity.pdbx_description
1 polymer ?
#
loop_
_entity_poly.entity_id
_entity_poly.type
_entity_poly.pdbx_seq_one_letter_code
_entity_poly.pdbx_strand_id
1 'polypeptide(L)' 'MATTDDSFNGMTEYCDDCDLETLHEVSVQIRTESLKEENSQFSREPYRVSECQRCGNRTSPRMNNA' A
#
# COMPACT_ATOMS: atom_id res chain seq x y z
N MET A 1 -20.81 21.67 6.57
CA MET A 1 -20.69 20.27 6.14
C MET A 1 -19.31 20.11 5.52
N ALA A 2 -18.37 19.51 6.24
CA ALA A 2 -17.10 19.10 5.66
C ALA A 2 -17.39 17.80 4.92
N THR A 3 -17.48 17.87 3.59
CA THR A 3 -17.38 16.70 2.74
C THR A 3 -16.01 16.13 3.02
N THR A 4 -15.92 15.15 3.91
CA THR A 4 -14.82 14.19 3.86
C THR A 4 -15.05 13.53 2.52
N ASP A 5 -14.35 14.05 1.52
CA ASP A 5 -14.09 13.36 0.28
C ASP A 5 -13.64 11.99 0.77
N ASP A 6 -14.56 11.03 0.71
CA ASP A 6 -14.23 9.61 0.71
C ASP A 6 -13.46 9.48 -0.60
N SER A 7 -12.21 9.97 -0.55
CA SER A 7 -11.25 9.85 -1.62
C SER A 7 -11.04 8.37 -1.63
N PHE A 8 -11.86 7.67 -2.42
CA PHE A 8 -11.61 6.31 -2.83
C PHE A 8 -10.19 6.35 -3.40
N ASN A 9 -9.18 6.16 -2.54
CA ASN A 9 -7.76 6.09 -2.92
C ASN A 9 -7.48 4.75 -3.62
N GLY A 10 -8.55 4.18 -4.18
CA GLY A 10 -8.58 3.07 -5.07
C GLY A 10 -8.08 3.52 -6.44
N MET A 11 -6.97 2.96 -6.88
CA MET A 11 -6.50 3.10 -8.25
C MET A 11 -6.96 1.87 -9.02
N THR A 12 -7.48 2.04 -10.24
CA THR A 12 -7.76 0.90 -11.11
C THR A 12 -6.44 0.32 -11.59
N GLU A 13 -6.12 -0.89 -11.14
CA GLU A 13 -4.90 -1.62 -11.51
C GLU A 13 -5.27 -3.01 -12.00
N TYR A 14 -4.42 -3.58 -12.84
CA TYR A 14 -4.58 -4.96 -13.28
C TYR A 14 -4.34 -5.90 -12.09
N CYS A 15 -5.33 -6.75 -11.82
CA CYS A 15 -5.23 -7.78 -10.80
C CYS A 15 -4.85 -9.11 -11.43
N ASP A 16 -3.70 -9.64 -11.06
CA ASP A 16 -3.21 -10.96 -11.52
C ASP A 16 -4.16 -12.10 -11.12
N ASP A 17 -4.82 -11.97 -9.96
CA ASP A 17 -5.75 -12.98 -9.42
C ASP A 17 -7.11 -12.96 -10.15
N CYS A 18 -7.56 -11.79 -10.60
CA CYS A 18 -8.82 -11.64 -11.34
C CYS A 18 -8.62 -11.69 -12.86
N ASP A 19 -7.38 -11.62 -13.35
CA ASP A 19 -7.00 -11.49 -14.76
C ASP A 19 -7.61 -10.24 -15.46
N LEU A 20 -7.89 -9.17 -14.71
CA LEU A 20 -8.58 -7.98 -15.23
C LEU A 20 -8.31 -6.71 -14.41
N GLU A 21 -8.65 -5.56 -14.98
CA GLU A 21 -8.55 -4.25 -14.32
C GLU A 21 -9.60 -4.09 -13.22
N THR A 22 -9.15 -3.95 -11.98
CA THR A 22 -10.02 -3.82 -10.80
C THR A 22 -9.61 -2.63 -9.95
N LEU A 23 -10.55 -2.15 -9.13
CA LEU A 23 -10.25 -1.12 -8.16
C LEU A 23 -9.36 -1.69 -7.04
N HIS A 24 -8.15 -1.17 -6.90
CA HIS A 24 -7.20 -1.52 -5.86
C HIS A 24 -7.06 -0.36 -4.89
N GLU A 25 -7.40 -0.56 -3.63
CA GLU A 25 -7.13 0.43 -2.58
C GLU A 25 -5.62 0.50 -2.32
N VAL A 26 -5.01 1.62 -2.69
CA VAL A 26 -3.58 1.85 -2.50
C VAL A 26 -3.41 2.68 -1.23
N SER A 27 -2.45 2.33 -0.38
CA SER A 27 -2.12 3.07 0.84
C SER A 27 -0.64 2.97 1.12
N VAL A 28 -0.03 4.06 1.59
CA VAL A 28 1.39 4.05 1.99
C VAL A 28 1.49 3.79 3.48
N GLN A 29 2.18 2.72 3.85
CA GLN A 29 2.48 2.40 5.24
C GLN A 29 3.98 2.51 5.47
N ILE A 30 4.37 3.28 6.48
CA ILE A 30 5.78 3.32 6.91
C ILE A 30 5.99 2.18 7.90
N ARG A 31 6.84 1.22 7.56
CA ARG A 31 7.23 0.14 8.48
C ARG A 31 8.68 0.33 8.91
N THR A 32 8.95 -0.07 10.15
CA THR A 32 10.30 -0.08 10.71
C THR A 32 10.79 -1.52 10.69
N GLU A 33 11.77 -1.83 9.85
CA GLU A 33 12.33 -3.19 9.75
C GLU A 33 13.48 -3.45 10.74
N SER A 34 13.92 -2.43 11.47
CA SER A 34 15.04 -2.54 12.41
C SER A 34 14.58 -2.80 13.84
N LEU A 35 14.77 -4.05 14.30
CA LEU A 35 14.61 -4.50 15.70
C LEU A 35 15.81 -4.12 16.61
N LYS A 36 16.84 -3.46 16.09
CA LYS A 36 18.03 -3.06 16.86
C LYS A 36 17.94 -1.60 17.29
N GLU A 37 17.95 -1.37 18.60
CA GLU A 37 17.75 -0.07 19.27
C GLU A 37 18.75 1.03 18.86
N GLU A 38 19.92 0.67 18.31
CA GLU A 38 20.96 1.65 17.96
C GLU A 38 20.81 2.31 16.57
N ASN A 39 19.91 1.83 15.70
CA ASN A 39 19.72 2.40 14.34
C ASN A 39 18.26 2.37 13.82
N SER A 40 17.30 2.16 14.71
CA SER A 40 15.87 2.01 14.39
C SER A 40 15.21 3.26 13.78
N GLN A 41 15.79 4.45 14.00
CA GLN A 41 15.25 5.72 13.49
C GLN A 41 15.55 5.96 12.00
N PHE A 42 16.52 5.23 11.41
CA PHE A 42 16.97 5.43 10.03
C PHE A 42 16.44 4.36 9.04
N SER A 43 15.88 3.25 9.53
CA SER A 43 15.28 2.19 8.69
C SER A 43 13.75 2.27 8.65
N ARG A 44 13.23 3.48 8.41
CA ARG A 44 11.79 3.68 8.16
C ARG A 44 11.54 3.56 6.67
N GLU A 45 10.99 2.45 6.25
CA GLU A 45 10.80 2.15 4.83
C GLU A 45 9.32 2.32 4.47
N PRO A 46 8.98 3.19 3.50
CA PRO A 46 7.65 3.23 2.90
C PRO A 46 7.36 1.94 2.12
N TYR A 47 6.24 1.34 2.48
CA TYR A 47 5.59 0.25 1.78
C TYR A 47 4.38 0.79 1.05
N ARG A 48 4.31 0.54 -0.26
CA ARG A 48 3.06 0.66 -0.99
C ARG A 48 2.23 -0.55 -0.66
N VAL A 49 1.02 -0.38 -0.17
CA VAL A 49 0.10 -1.48 0.09
C VAL A 49 -1.09 -1.32 -0.83
N SER A 50 -1.33 -2.31 -1.67
CA SER A 50 -2.41 -2.32 -2.66
C SER A 50 -3.31 -3.50 -2.40
N GLU A 51 -4.59 -3.26 -2.14
CA GLU A 51 -5.60 -4.29 -1.86
C GLU A 51 -6.70 -4.27 -2.92
N CYS A 52 -6.86 -5.37 -3.65
CA CYS A 52 -7.91 -5.52 -4.63
C CYS A 52 -9.28 -5.55 -3.94
N GLN A 53 -10.15 -4.59 -4.26
CA GLN A 53 -11.51 -4.52 -3.71
C GLN A 53 -12.45 -5.59 -4.29
N ARG A 54 -12.00 -6.35 -5.31
CA ARG A 54 -12.78 -7.41 -5.94
C ARG A 54 -12.52 -8.79 -5.33
N CYS A 55 -11.27 -9.22 -5.26
CA CYS A 55 -10.88 -10.53 -4.71
C CYS A 55 -10.27 -10.46 -3.31
N GLY A 56 -9.90 -9.27 -2.82
CA GLY A 56 -9.21 -9.09 -1.53
C GLY A 56 -7.71 -9.34 -1.58
N ASN A 57 -7.11 -9.56 -2.76
CA ASN A 57 -5.67 -9.78 -2.87
C ASN A 57 -4.89 -8.53 -2.46
N ARG A 58 -4.00 -8.67 -1.46
CA ARG A 58 -3.21 -7.58 -0.89
C ARG A 58 -1.73 -7.77 -1.17
N THR A 59 -1.14 -6.79 -1.83
CA THR A 59 0.30 -6.72 -2.12
C THR A 59 0.93 -5.59 -1.34
N SER A 60 2.16 -5.77 -0.86
CA SER A 60 2.88 -4.73 -0.11
C SER A 60 4.33 -4.55 -0.55
N PRO A 61 4.58 -4.12 -1.80
CA PRO A 61 5.95 -3.87 -2.26
C PRO A 61 6.61 -2.68 -1.54
N ARG A 62 7.89 -2.86 -1.19
CA ARG A 62 8.78 -1.79 -0.70
C ARG A 62 8.98 -0.73 -1.79
N MET A 63 8.88 0.55 -1.45
CA MET A 63 9.05 1.65 -2.42
C MET A 63 10.52 2.04 -2.67
N ASN A 64 11.46 1.67 -1.78
CA ASN A 64 12.85 2.15 -1.83
C ASN A 64 13.81 1.34 -2.73
N ASN A 65 13.32 0.48 -3.63
CA ASN A 65 14.21 -0.28 -4.51
C ASN A 65 14.58 0.55 -5.76
N ALA A 66 15.27 1.67 -5.54
CA ALA A 66 15.87 2.52 -6.58
C ALA A 66 17.28 2.02 -6.95
#